data_AF-A0A5S9NQY9-F1
#
_entry.id   AF-A0A5S9NQY9-F1
#
_cell.length_a   1.000
_cell.length_b   1.000
_cell.length_c   1.000
_cell.angle_alpha   90.00
_cell.angle_beta   90.00
_cell.angle_gamma   90.00
#
_symmetry.space_group_name_H-M   'P 1'
#
loop_
_entity.id
_entity.type
_entity.pdbx_description
1 polymer ?
#
loop_
_entity_poly.entity_id
_entity_poly.type
_entity_poly.pdbx_seq_one_letter_code
_entity_poly.pdbx_strand_id
1 'polypeptide(L)'
;MDPKHLHEQLNQLQIEIDELAVDDGNRAKLHALVDDIDRELGSGPQFVLEDSSLQDRLEELVSGFEVEHPTVAGILKDIMVKLASIGV
;
A
#
# COMPACT_ATOMS: atom_id res chain seq x y z
N MET A 1 -8.35 15.22 -2.33
CA MET A 1 -6.90 14.99 -2.48
C MET A 1 -6.66 14.36 -3.84
N ASP A 2 -5.57 14.73 -4.52
CA ASP A 2 -5.32 14.27 -5.89
C ASP A 2 -4.86 12.80 -5.93
N PRO A 3 -5.49 11.93 -6.74
CA PRO A 3 -5.10 10.52 -6.88
C PRO A 3 -3.65 10.34 -7.40
N LYS A 4 -3.10 11.40 -8.02
CA LYS A 4 -1.70 11.46 -8.47
C LYS A 4 -0.70 11.22 -7.33
N HIS A 5 -0.97 11.81 -6.17
CA HIS A 5 -0.07 11.73 -5.02
C HIS A 5 0.01 10.32 -4.43
N LEU A 6 -1.08 9.56 -4.54
CA LEU A 6 -1.13 8.17 -4.10
C LEU A 6 -0.40 7.26 -5.09
N HIS A 7 -0.56 7.53 -6.38
CA HIS A 7 0.17 6.85 -7.44
C HIS A 7 1.69 7.04 -7.33
N GLU A 8 2.15 8.24 -6.98
CA GLU A 8 3.57 8.50 -6.70
C GLU A 8 4.11 7.67 -5.53
N GLN A 9 3.31 7.49 -4.48
CA GLN A 9 3.71 6.69 -3.32
C GLN A 9 3.72 5.20 -3.58
N LEU A 10 2.78 4.69 -4.37
CA LEU A 10 2.82 3.30 -4.82
C LEU A 10 4.07 3.02 -5.65
N ASN A 11 4.45 3.97 -6.52
CA ASN A 11 5.66 3.86 -7.32
C ASN A 11 6.91 3.91 -6.44
N GLN A 12 6.95 4.81 -5.46
CA GLN A 12 8.05 4.88 -4.49
C GLN A 12 8.13 3.60 -3.64
N LEU A 13 6.99 3.08 -3.17
CA LEU A 13 6.91 1.82 -2.45
C LEU A 13 7.48 0.68 -3.29
N GLN A 14 7.13 0.61 -4.58
CA GLN A 14 7.61 -0.42 -5.48
C GLN A 14 9.13 -0.37 -5.69
N ILE A 15 9.70 0.82 -5.81
CA ILE A 15 11.16 1.00 -5.89
C ILE A 15 11.83 0.51 -4.59
N GLU A 16 11.31 0.91 -3.43
CA GLU A 16 11.85 0.47 -2.14
C GLU A 16 11.77 -1.06 -2.00
N ILE A 17 10.65 -1.69 -2.40
CA ILE A 17 10.48 -3.15 -2.38
C ILE A 17 11.51 -3.84 -3.28
N ASP A 18 11.79 -3.28 -4.46
CA ASP A 18 12.78 -3.80 -5.39
C ASP A 18 14.22 -3.68 -4.85
N GLU A 19 14.51 -2.62 -4.10
CA GLU A 19 15.81 -2.41 -3.43
C GLU A 19 15.93 -3.18 -2.10
N LEU A 20 14.81 -3.54 -1.47
CA LEU A 20 14.79 -4.30 -0.22
C LEU A 20 15.24 -5.75 -0.44
N ALA A 21 16.18 -6.19 0.40
CA ALA A 21 16.56 -7.60 0.52
C ALA A 21 15.59 -8.38 1.43
N VAL A 22 14.31 -8.35 1.08
CA VAL A 22 13.26 -9.14 1.76
C VAL A 22 13.18 -10.55 1.18
N ASP A 23 12.56 -11.48 1.91
CA ASP A 23 12.27 -12.79 1.36
C ASP A 23 11.28 -12.70 0.18
N ASP A 24 11.38 -13.63 -0.76
CA ASP A 24 10.52 -13.68 -1.96
C ASP A 24 9.02 -13.69 -1.63
N GLY A 25 8.62 -14.27 -0.50
CA GLY A 25 7.24 -14.31 -0.03
C GLY A 25 6.75 -12.93 0.43
N ASN A 26 7.53 -12.23 1.24
CA ASN A 26 7.21 -10.86 1.65
C ASN A 26 7.20 -9.89 0.47
N ARG A 27 8.16 -10.03 -0.45
CA ARG A 27 8.19 -9.27 -1.70
C ARG A 27 6.91 -9.50 -2.51
N ALA A 28 6.50 -10.75 -2.70
CA ALA A 28 5.28 -11.08 -3.43
C ALA A 28 4.01 -10.49 -2.77
N LYS A 29 3.92 -10.54 -1.43
CA LYS A 29 2.79 -9.94 -0.70
C LYS A 29 2.70 -8.43 -0.91
N LEU A 30 3.84 -7.73 -0.85
CA LEU A 30 3.91 -6.30 -1.05
C LEU A 30 3.55 -5.90 -2.49
N HIS A 31 4.08 -6.63 -3.49
CA HIS A 31 3.70 -6.39 -4.89
C HIS A 31 2.20 -6.65 -5.13
N ALA A 32 1.65 -7.71 -4.54
CA ALA A 32 0.21 -8.00 -4.64
C ALA A 32 -0.63 -6.87 -4.01
N LEU A 33 -0.20 -6.32 -2.88
CA LEU A 33 -0.86 -5.20 -2.23
C LEU A 33 -0.85 -3.93 -3.09
N VAL A 34 0.30 -3.63 -3.71
CA VAL A 34 0.43 -2.49 -4.63
C VAL A 34 -0.50 -2.64 -5.83
N ASP A 35 -0.58 -3.85 -6.41
CA ASP A 35 -1.47 -4.15 -7.54
C ASP A 35 -2.96 -4.06 -7.16
N ASP A 36 -3.33 -4.59 -5.99
CA ASP A 36 -4.69 -4.49 -5.45
C ASP A 36 -5.10 -3.02 -5.28
N ILE A 37 -4.23 -2.19 -4.69
CA ILE A 37 -4.49 -0.75 -4.50
C ILE A 37 -4.58 -0.01 -5.84
N ASP A 38 -3.68 -0.32 -6.79
CA ASP A 38 -3.69 0.29 -8.13
C ASP A 38 -4.98 -0.05 -8.90
N ARG A 39 -5.43 -1.29 -8.75
CA ARG A 39 -6.69 -1.76 -9.33
C ARG A 39 -7.91 -1.07 -8.72
N GLU A 40 -7.92 -0.85 -7.41
CA GLU A 40 -8.97 -0.06 -6.75
C GLU A 40 -8.96 1.40 -7.23
N LEU A 41 -7.78 2.01 -7.35
CA LEU A 41 -7.59 3.36 -7.92
C LEU A 41 -8.07 3.49 -9.37
N GLY A 42 -7.84 2.46 -10.19
CA GLY A 42 -8.26 2.44 -11.59
C GLY A 42 -9.76 2.19 -11.80
N SER A 43 -10.46 1.61 -10.81
CA SER A 43 -11.83 1.13 -10.97
C SER A 43 -12.92 2.22 -10.86
N GLY A 44 -12.56 3.49 -10.64
CA GLY A 44 -13.50 4.61 -10.63
C GLY A 44 -14.24 4.80 -9.30
N PRO A 45 -15.18 5.78 -9.19
CA PRO A 45 -15.58 6.44 -7.94
C PRO A 45 -16.37 5.57 -6.94
N GLN A 46 -16.50 4.26 -7.17
CA GLN A 46 -16.90 3.32 -6.14
C GLN A 46 -15.65 2.73 -5.51
N PHE A 47 -14.89 3.59 -4.83
CA PHE A 47 -13.96 3.16 -3.80
C PHE A 47 -14.78 2.56 -2.66
N VAL A 48 -15.17 1.30 -2.80
CA VAL A 48 -15.80 0.57 -1.72
C VAL A 48 -14.68 0.04 -0.84
N LEU A 49 -14.08 0.95 -0.07
CA LEU A 49 -13.21 0.61 1.07
C LEU A 49 -14.03 -0.08 2.20
N GLU A 50 -15.11 -0.80 1.87
CA GLU A 50 -15.72 -1.79 2.78
C GLU A 50 -14.94 -3.11 2.77
N ASP A 51 -13.94 -3.26 1.90
CA ASP A 51 -12.94 -4.32 2.05
C ASP A 51 -12.03 -3.98 3.23
N SER A 52 -12.53 -4.17 4.46
CA SER A 52 -11.71 -4.24 5.68
C SER A 52 -10.50 -5.16 5.46
N SER A 53 -10.64 -6.15 4.56
CA SER A 53 -9.58 -7.06 4.14
C SER A 53 -8.32 -6.37 3.59
N LEU A 54 -8.42 -5.25 2.86
CA LEU A 54 -7.24 -4.56 2.33
C LEU A 54 -6.54 -3.76 3.43
N GLN A 55 -7.31 -3.06 4.26
CA GLN A 55 -6.78 -2.31 5.38
C GLN A 55 -6.12 -3.24 6.42
N ASP A 56 -6.76 -4.36 6.75
CA ASP A 56 -6.21 -5.38 7.66
C ASP A 56 -4.88 -5.95 7.12
N ARG A 57 -4.80 -6.23 5.81
CA ARG A 57 -3.55 -6.69 5.16
C ARG A 57 -2.46 -5.63 5.16
N LEU A 58 -2.82 -4.36 4.92
CA LEU A 58 -1.91 -3.22 5.02
C LEU A 58 -1.36 -3.12 6.43
N GLU A 59 -2.21 -3.20 7.46
CA GLU A 59 -1.78 -3.14 8.87
C GLU A 59 -0.89 -4.33 9.26
N GLU A 60 -1.20 -5.55 8.81
CA GLU A 60 -0.37 -6.73 9.06
C GLU A 60 1.04 -6.56 8.47
N LEU A 61 1.12 -6.11 7.22
CA LEU A 61 2.40 -5.84 6.55
C LEU A 61 3.13 -4.67 7.20
N VAL A 62 2.45 -3.57 7.52
CA VAL A 62 3.05 -2.44 8.24
C VAL A 62 3.66 -2.93 9.56
N SER A 63 2.93 -3.72 10.36
CA SER A 63 3.41 -4.18 11.66
C SER A 63 4.64 -5.08 11.54
N GLY A 64 4.70 -5.96 10.54
CA GLY A 64 5.89 -6.79 10.27
C GLY A 64 7.09 -5.98 9.79
N PHE A 65 6.84 -5.00 8.92
CA PHE A 65 7.88 -4.17 8.33
C PHE A 65 8.30 -2.99 9.22
N GLU A 66 7.51 -2.59 10.22
CA GLU A 66 7.81 -1.44 11.09
C GLU A 66 9.13 -1.63 11.86
N VAL A 67 9.47 -2.89 12.17
CA VAL A 67 10.69 -3.25 12.90
C VAL A 67 11.90 -3.39 11.97
N GLU A 68 11.75 -4.09 10.84
CA GLU A 68 12.86 -4.43 9.95
C GLU A 68 13.10 -3.36 8.86
N HIS A 69 12.03 -2.66 8.45
CA HIS A 69 11.97 -1.82 7.27
C HIS A 69 11.07 -0.58 7.50
N PRO A 70 11.47 0.35 8.38
CA PRO A 70 10.63 1.49 8.78
C PRO A 70 10.26 2.41 7.61
N THR A 71 11.09 2.51 6.57
CA THR A 71 10.79 3.29 5.36
C THR A 71 9.57 2.74 4.62
N VAL A 72 9.55 1.42 4.37
CA VAL A 72 8.44 0.72 3.70
C VAL A 72 7.16 0.83 4.52
N ALA A 73 7.25 0.58 5.82
CA ALA A 73 6.13 0.71 6.75
C ALA A 73 5.54 2.14 6.75
N GLY A 74 6.40 3.16 6.70
CA GLY A 74 5.99 4.55 6.59
C GLY A 74 5.19 4.85 5.31
N ILE A 75 5.65 4.35 4.17
CA ILE A 75 4.97 4.56 2.88
C ILE A 75 3.61 3.84 2.86
N LEU A 76 3.55 2.58 3.31
CA LEU A 76 2.31 1.81 3.43
C LEU A 76 1.27 2.52 4.32
N LYS A 77 1.71 3.09 5.45
CA LYS A 77 0.85 3.84 6.36
C LYS A 77 0.31 5.12 5.73
N ASP A 78 1.13 5.83 4.96
CA ASP A 78 0.69 7.04 4.26
C ASP A 78 -0.33 6.71 3.16
N ILE A 79 -0.11 5.61 2.43
CA ILE A 79 -1.07 5.06 1.45
C ILE A 79 -2.41 4.74 2.13
N MET A 80 -2.39 4.02 3.26
CA MET A 80 -3.61 3.70 4.03
C MET A 80 -4.37 4.95 4.44
N VAL A 81 -3.69 5.97 4.99
CA VAL A 81 -4.32 7.23 5.39
C VAL A 81 -4.93 7.97 4.19
N LYS A 82 -4.27 7.94 3.02
CA LYS A 82 -4.79 8.55 1.80
C LYS A 82 -5.99 7.82 1.23
N LEU A 83 -5.97 6.49 1.23
CA LEU A 83 -7.12 5.68 0.84
C LEU A 83 -8.32 6.01 1.74
N ALA A 84 -8.14 6.03 3.06
CA ALA A 84 -9.17 6.44 4.01
C ALA A 84 -9.66 7.89 3.77
N SER A 85 -8.79 8.77 3.28
CA SER A 85 -9.14 10.17 2.95
C SER A 85 -9.87 10.32 1.60
N ILE A 86 -9.81 9.33 0.72
CA ILE A 86 -10.52 9.30 -0.58
C ILE A 86 -11.92 8.71 -0.41
N GLY A 87 -12.11 7.77 0.52
CA GLY A 87 -13.41 7.18 0.87
C GLY A 87 -14.37 8.07 1.70
N VAL A 88 -14.17 9.39 1.69
CA VAL A 88 -15.03 10.40 2.35
C VAL A 88 -15.93 11.09 1.33
#